data_AF-A0A257ASP7-F1
#
_entry.id   AF-A0A257ASP7-F1
#
_cell.length_a   1.000
_cell.length_b   1.000
_cell.length_c   1.000
_cell.angle_alpha   90.00
_cell.angle_beta   90.00
_cell.angle_gamma   90.00
#
_symmetry.space_group_name_H-M   'P 1'
#
loop_
_entity.id
_entity.type
_entity.pdbx_description
1 polymer ?
#
loop_
_entity_poly.entity_id
_entity_poly.type
_entity_poly.pdbx_seq_one_letter_code
_entity_poly.pdbx_strand_id
1 'polypeptide(L)'
;MRSDYEEMIREKIKNLGRVLGFEVEEEWTPESLKRENRREIYVPKIDVVWYKRANPRFIKFLKIVNDAMKEKIGSKNAEEYLGILPRYCDIDKEVIIGFELELTDRPTKYILGDIANLSRMCDYGFIVIRDVENLVKRSIKASKAFSLLHGASRVFIINPGDLEDISQRLMD
;
A
#
# COMPACT_ATOMS: atom_id res chain seq x y z
N MET A 1 -19.31 -2.69 18.90
CA MET A 1 -20.21 -2.11 17.88
C MET A 1 -19.48 -1.38 16.75
N ARG A 2 -18.51 -0.47 16.99
CA ARG A 2 -17.73 0.17 15.89
C ARG A 2 -16.58 -0.69 15.37
N SER A 3 -15.88 -1.44 16.23
CA SER A 3 -14.83 -2.40 15.82
C SER A 3 -15.37 -3.50 14.93
N ASP A 4 -16.59 -3.97 15.22
CA ASP A 4 -17.18 -5.12 14.55
C ASP A 4 -17.50 -4.82 13.07
N TYR A 5 -17.82 -3.56 12.76
CA TYR A 5 -18.09 -3.15 11.39
C TYR A 5 -16.81 -2.94 10.56
N GLU A 6 -15.77 -2.37 11.17
CA GLU A 6 -14.47 -2.25 10.50
C GLU A 6 -13.88 -3.64 10.22
N GLU A 7 -13.93 -4.52 11.21
CA GLU A 7 -13.49 -5.90 11.07
C GLU A 7 -14.26 -6.64 9.97
N MET A 8 -15.58 -6.43 9.89
CA MET A 8 -16.40 -6.99 8.80
C MET A 8 -15.92 -6.52 7.42
N ILE A 9 -15.61 -5.23 7.24
CA ILE A 9 -15.08 -4.73 5.96
C ILE A 9 -13.70 -5.32 5.68
N ARG A 10 -12.83 -5.35 6.69
CA ARG A 10 -11.48 -5.90 6.61
C ARG A 10 -11.53 -7.35 6.17
N GLU A 11 -12.39 -8.18 6.76
CA GLU A 11 -12.63 -9.56 6.34
C GLU A 11 -13.13 -9.68 4.90
N LYS A 12 -14.03 -8.79 4.45
CA LYS A 12 -14.48 -8.78 3.05
C LYS A 12 -13.33 -8.51 2.08
N ILE A 13 -12.50 -7.50 2.36
CA ILE A 13 -11.30 -7.19 1.57
C ILE A 13 -10.37 -8.41 1.53
N LYS A 14 -10.13 -9.05 2.68
CA LYS A 14 -9.26 -10.24 2.75
C LYS A 14 -9.80 -11.40 1.91
N ASN A 15 -11.10 -11.68 2.02
CA ASN A 15 -11.72 -12.77 1.28
C ASN A 15 -11.72 -12.51 -0.21
N LEU A 16 -12.02 -11.29 -0.65
CA LEU A 16 -11.97 -10.91 -2.06
C LEU A 16 -10.56 -11.09 -2.64
N GLY A 17 -9.52 -10.63 -1.92
CA GLY A 17 -8.13 -10.81 -2.35
C GLY A 17 -7.76 -12.27 -2.54
N ARG A 18 -8.16 -13.15 -1.61
CA ARG A 18 -7.92 -14.60 -1.70
C ARG A 18 -8.65 -15.23 -2.88
N VAL A 19 -9.91 -14.86 -3.12
CA VAL A 19 -10.70 -15.34 -4.27
C VAL A 19 -10.03 -14.96 -5.59
N LEU A 20 -9.46 -13.77 -5.67
CA LEU A 20 -8.71 -13.29 -6.84
C LEU A 20 -7.29 -13.87 -6.96
N GLY A 21 -6.89 -14.78 -6.06
CA GLY A 21 -5.61 -15.48 -6.09
C GLY A 21 -4.43 -14.71 -5.50
N PHE A 22 -4.70 -13.67 -4.70
CA PHE A 22 -3.66 -12.95 -3.97
C PHE A 22 -3.43 -13.52 -2.58
N GLU A 23 -2.21 -13.34 -2.08
CA GLU A 23 -1.94 -13.42 -0.64
C GLU A 23 -2.31 -12.10 0.03
N VAL A 24 -2.66 -12.18 1.31
CA VAL A 24 -3.16 -11.02 2.06
C VAL A 24 -2.42 -10.87 3.38
N GLU A 25 -1.98 -9.65 3.69
CA GLU A 25 -1.34 -9.27 4.96
C GLU A 25 -2.04 -8.02 5.52
N GLU A 26 -2.27 -7.99 6.83
CA GLU A 26 -2.86 -6.87 7.55
C GLU A 26 -1.76 -6.06 8.22
N GLU A 27 -2.03 -4.76 8.44
CA GLU A 27 -1.11 -3.87 9.14
C GLU A 27 0.30 -3.87 8.53
N TRP A 28 0.36 -3.93 7.20
CA TRP A 28 1.59 -4.19 6.47
C TRP A 28 2.54 -3.00 6.50
N THR A 29 3.82 -3.34 6.65
CA THR A 29 4.96 -2.44 6.55
C THR A 29 6.05 -3.17 5.75
N PRO A 30 6.83 -2.48 4.89
CA PRO A 30 7.96 -3.09 4.20
C PRO A 30 8.89 -3.83 5.17
N GLU A 31 9.30 -5.05 4.82
CA GLU A 31 10.09 -5.92 5.72
C GLU A 31 11.41 -5.26 6.16
N SER A 32 12.04 -4.53 5.24
CA SER A 32 13.22 -3.69 5.45
C SER A 32 13.06 -2.64 6.56
N LEU A 33 11.83 -2.22 6.86
CA LEU A 33 11.52 -1.17 7.82
C LEU A 33 10.95 -1.70 9.15
N LYS A 34 10.64 -3.00 9.26
CA LYS A 34 10.01 -3.57 10.48
C LYS A 34 10.86 -3.43 11.74
N ARG A 35 12.19 -3.38 11.61
CA ARG A 35 13.14 -3.29 12.74
C ARG A 35 13.68 -1.88 12.98
N GLU A 36 13.26 -0.92 12.17
CA GLU A 36 13.74 0.45 12.26
C GLU A 36 13.09 1.20 13.43
N ASN A 37 13.82 2.16 14.00
CA ASN A 37 13.28 3.00 15.06
C ASN A 37 12.29 4.02 14.46
N ARG A 38 10.99 3.83 14.73
CA ARG A 38 9.91 4.73 14.29
C ARG A 38 10.05 6.18 14.76
N ARG A 39 10.87 6.45 15.78
CA ARG A 39 11.16 7.82 16.25
C ARG A 39 12.16 8.56 15.38
N GLU A 40 12.98 7.81 14.65
CA GLU A 40 14.04 8.35 13.79
C GLU A 40 13.61 8.34 12.32
N ILE A 41 12.78 7.36 11.94
CA ILE A 41 12.46 7.08 10.54
C ILE A 41 10.97 6.88 10.38
N TYR A 42 10.42 7.51 9.34
CA TYR A 42 9.05 7.27 8.94
C TYR A 42 8.88 5.83 8.45
N VAL A 43 8.03 5.07 9.14
CA VAL A 43 7.69 3.69 8.81
C VAL A 43 6.23 3.66 8.37
N PRO A 44 5.94 3.46 7.07
CA PRO A 44 4.59 3.40 6.56
C PRO A 44 3.88 2.14 7.06
N LYS A 45 2.58 2.26 7.27
CA LYS A 45 1.71 1.16 7.68
C LYS A 45 0.44 1.24 6.84
N ILE A 46 0.13 0.18 6.11
CA ILE A 46 -1.06 0.05 5.26
C ILE A 46 -1.99 -0.96 5.92
N ASP A 47 -3.28 -0.64 6.04
CA ASP A 47 -4.22 -1.49 6.78
C ASP A 47 -4.34 -2.92 6.25
N VAL A 48 -4.46 -3.08 4.93
CA VAL A 48 -4.49 -4.39 4.26
C VAL A 48 -3.76 -4.29 2.92
N VAL A 49 -2.95 -5.29 2.59
CA VAL A 49 -2.32 -5.41 1.27
C VAL A 49 -2.63 -6.75 0.62
N TRP A 50 -2.80 -6.73 -0.70
CA TRP A 50 -2.83 -7.91 -1.56
C TRP A 50 -1.53 -7.97 -2.36
N TYR A 51 -0.87 -9.13 -2.31
CA TYR A 51 0.45 -9.29 -2.90
C TYR A 51 0.63 -10.65 -3.57
N LYS A 52 1.68 -10.73 -4.38
CA LYS A 52 2.23 -11.98 -4.90
C LYS A 52 3.61 -12.21 -4.29
N ARG A 53 3.92 -13.45 -3.91
CA ARG A 53 5.28 -13.80 -3.52
C ARG A 53 6.21 -13.74 -4.71
N ALA A 54 7.32 -13.04 -4.54
CA ALA A 54 8.39 -13.01 -5.52
C ALA A 54 9.06 -14.40 -5.61
N ASN A 55 9.52 -14.74 -6.81
CA ASN A 55 10.24 -15.99 -7.04
C ASN A 55 11.58 -15.97 -6.27
N PRO A 56 11.92 -16.98 -5.45
CA PRO A 56 13.18 -17.03 -4.72
C PRO A 56 14.43 -16.89 -5.61
N ARG A 57 14.38 -17.39 -6.86
CA ARG A 57 15.47 -17.22 -7.83
C ARG A 57 15.61 -15.78 -8.29
N PHE A 58 14.50 -15.05 -8.43
CA PHE A 58 14.50 -13.63 -8.77
C PHE A 58 15.08 -12.79 -7.63
N ILE A 59 14.67 -13.06 -6.38
CA ILE A 59 15.26 -12.41 -5.19
C ILE A 59 16.78 -12.65 -5.14
N LYS A 60 17.21 -13.90 -5.37
CA LYS A 60 18.63 -14.24 -5.43
C LYS A 60 19.36 -13.48 -6.54
N PHE A 61 18.75 -13.38 -7.72
CA PHE A 61 19.28 -12.59 -8.83
C PHE A 61 19.47 -11.11 -8.45
N LEU A 62 18.47 -10.48 -7.85
CA LEU A 62 18.56 -9.08 -7.41
C LEU A 62 19.70 -8.86 -6.40
N LYS A 63 19.89 -9.78 -5.45
CA LYS A 63 21.00 -9.72 -4.48
C LYS A 63 22.36 -9.81 -5.18
N ILE A 64 22.53 -10.75 -6.11
CA ILE A 64 23.78 -10.88 -6.89
C ILE A 64 24.07 -9.61 -7.69
N VAL A 65 23.06 -9.04 -8.35
CA VAL A 65 23.20 -7.79 -9.11
C VAL A 65 23.58 -6.63 -8.19
N ASN A 66 22.92 -6.50 -7.05
CA ASN A 66 23.24 -5.48 -6.04
C ASN A 66 24.71 -5.57 -5.58
N ASP A 67 25.18 -6.76 -5.25
CA ASP A 67 26.55 -6.99 -4.77
C ASP A 67 27.59 -6.67 -5.87
N ALA A 68 27.36 -7.15 -7.09
CA ALA A 68 28.23 -6.87 -8.24
C ALA A 68 28.31 -5.37 -8.57
N MET A 69 27.21 -4.64 -8.39
CA MET A 69 27.19 -3.19 -8.61
C MET A 69 27.88 -2.41 -7.48
N LYS A 70 27.74 -2.86 -6.23
CA LYS A 70 28.47 -2.29 -5.08
C LYS A 70 29.99 -2.40 -5.27
N GLU A 71 30.46 -3.55 -5.72
CA GLU A 71 31.89 -3.78 -6.02
C GLU A 71 32.40 -2.83 -7.11
N LYS A 72 31.64 -2.63 -8.17
CA LYS A 72 32.01 -1.74 -9.28
C LYS A 72 32.08 -0.26 -8.89
N ILE A 73 31.19 0.20 -8.02
CA ILE A 73 31.10 1.61 -7.64
C ILE A 73 32.15 1.97 -6.58
N GLY A 74 32.67 0.99 -5.81
CA GLY A 74 33.77 1.20 -4.85
C GLY A 74 33.45 2.20 -3.72
N SER A 75 32.17 2.57 -3.55
CA SER A 75 31.73 3.62 -2.63
C SER A 75 31.00 3.04 -1.42
N LYS A 76 31.33 3.57 -0.23
CA LYS A 76 30.58 3.32 1.01
C LYS A 76 29.10 3.75 0.93
N ASN A 77 28.72 4.57 -0.05
CA ASN A 77 27.36 5.09 -0.22
C ASN A 77 26.59 4.41 -1.38
N ALA A 78 27.07 3.27 -1.90
CA ALA A 78 26.44 2.58 -3.03
C ALA A 78 24.97 2.18 -2.78
N GLU A 79 24.55 2.02 -1.51
CA GLU A 79 23.16 1.72 -1.15
C GLU A 79 22.17 2.85 -1.45
N GLU A 80 22.58 4.12 -1.34
CA GLU A 80 21.69 5.26 -1.62
C GLU A 80 21.45 5.49 -3.12
N TYR A 81 22.42 5.13 -3.98
CA TYR A 81 22.39 5.50 -5.40
C TYR A 81 21.77 4.45 -6.31
N LEU A 82 21.89 3.17 -5.96
CA LEU A 82 21.55 2.10 -6.90
C LEU A 82 20.05 1.78 -6.94
N GLY A 83 19.32 1.96 -5.84
CA GLY A 83 17.89 1.69 -5.76
C GLY A 83 17.48 0.24 -6.11
N ILE A 84 18.45 -0.70 -6.21
CA ILE A 84 18.22 -2.10 -6.61
C ILE A 84 17.42 -2.85 -5.55
N LEU A 85 17.68 -2.54 -4.27
CA LEU A 85 16.92 -3.03 -3.12
C LEU A 85 16.34 -1.81 -2.39
N PRO A 86 15.23 -1.24 -2.89
CA PRO A 86 14.69 0.01 -2.36
C PRO A 86 14.21 -0.18 -0.92
N ARG A 87 14.58 0.77 -0.06
CA ARG A 87 14.27 0.71 1.38
C ARG A 87 12.78 0.63 1.69
N TYR A 88 11.93 1.22 0.87
CA TYR A 88 10.47 1.30 1.09
C TYR A 88 9.67 0.25 0.31
N CYS A 89 10.35 -0.74 -0.30
CA CYS A 89 9.71 -1.82 -1.02
C CYS A 89 10.08 -3.16 -0.39
N ASP A 90 9.15 -4.12 -0.41
CA ASP A 90 9.43 -5.50 -0.03
C ASP A 90 9.89 -6.26 -1.28
N ILE A 91 11.10 -6.83 -1.26
CA ILE A 91 11.63 -7.58 -2.41
C ILE A 91 11.05 -8.98 -2.49
N ASP A 92 10.49 -9.47 -1.38
CA ASP A 92 9.90 -10.80 -1.28
C ASP A 92 8.40 -10.78 -1.61
N LYS A 93 7.78 -9.59 -1.57
CA LYS A 93 6.36 -9.37 -1.86
C LYS A 93 6.16 -8.28 -2.89
N GLU A 94 5.60 -8.67 -4.03
CA GLU A 94 5.08 -7.72 -5.02
C GLU A 94 3.69 -7.26 -4.55
N VAL A 95 3.64 -6.10 -3.86
CA VAL A 95 2.38 -5.52 -3.38
C VAL A 95 1.64 -4.88 -4.55
N ILE A 96 0.55 -5.53 -4.97
CA ILE A 96 -0.25 -5.07 -6.11
C ILE A 96 -1.31 -4.08 -5.66
N ILE A 97 -2.01 -4.38 -4.56
CA ILE A 97 -3.12 -3.56 -4.08
C ILE A 97 -2.96 -3.26 -2.59
N GLY A 98 -3.06 -1.98 -2.20
CA GLY A 98 -3.12 -1.55 -0.81
C GLY A 98 -4.48 -0.95 -0.47
N PHE A 99 -4.93 -1.16 0.75
CA PHE A 99 -6.19 -0.64 1.29
C PHE A 99 -5.93 0.13 2.59
N GLU A 100 -6.57 1.29 2.71
CA GLU A 100 -6.65 2.08 3.94
C GLU A 100 -8.12 2.26 4.31
N LEU A 101 -8.48 1.97 5.57
CA LEU A 101 -9.85 2.01 6.06
C LEU A 101 -10.08 3.27 6.87
N GLU A 102 -10.75 4.25 6.26
CA GLU A 102 -11.09 5.52 6.88
C GLU A 102 -12.59 5.60 7.20
N LEU A 103 -12.98 4.85 8.22
CA LEU A 103 -14.39 4.69 8.63
C LEU A 103 -14.82 5.71 9.71
N THR A 104 -13.93 6.62 10.09
CA THR A 104 -14.15 7.68 11.09
C THR A 104 -13.86 9.05 10.48
N ASP A 105 -14.41 10.12 11.05
CA ASP A 105 -14.05 11.46 10.59
C ASP A 105 -12.58 11.73 10.91
N ARG A 106 -11.76 11.85 9.85
CA ARG A 106 -10.35 12.18 9.93
C ARG A 106 -10.04 13.52 9.25
N PRO A 107 -9.03 14.25 9.77
CA PRO A 107 -8.48 15.41 9.08
C PRO A 107 -7.88 15.05 7.71
N THR A 108 -8.06 15.93 6.73
CA THR A 108 -7.61 15.76 5.33
C THR A 108 -6.10 15.49 5.18
N LYS A 109 -5.27 15.89 6.15
CA LYS A 109 -3.82 15.64 6.14
C LYS A 109 -3.47 14.16 6.20
N TYR A 110 -4.30 13.35 6.85
CA TYR A 110 -4.08 11.90 6.94
C TYR A 110 -4.35 11.24 5.59
N ILE A 111 -5.44 11.63 4.93
CA ILE A 111 -5.80 11.16 3.58
C ILE A 111 -4.70 11.44 2.55
N LEU A 112 -4.05 12.60 2.60
CA LEU A 112 -2.90 12.90 1.73
C LEU A 112 -1.71 11.99 2.01
N GLY A 113 -1.46 11.67 3.28
CA GLY A 113 -0.44 10.69 3.68
C GLY A 113 -0.74 9.30 3.14
N ASP A 114 -2.00 8.87 3.26
CA ASP A 114 -2.48 7.58 2.77
C ASP A 114 -2.34 7.48 1.25
N ILE A 115 -2.77 8.52 0.51
CA ILE A 115 -2.57 8.61 -0.94
C ILE A 115 -1.09 8.51 -1.29
N ALA A 116 -0.22 9.22 -0.57
CA ALA A 116 1.21 9.20 -0.82
C ALA A 116 1.84 7.83 -0.55
N ASN A 117 1.44 7.15 0.52
CA ASN A 117 1.91 5.80 0.85
C ASN A 117 1.47 4.80 -0.20
N LEU A 118 0.16 4.75 -0.50
CA LEU A 118 -0.41 3.83 -1.48
C LEU A 118 0.19 4.03 -2.87
N SER A 119 0.32 5.29 -3.32
CA SER A 119 0.90 5.61 -4.64
C SER A 119 2.38 5.21 -4.77
N ARG A 120 3.11 5.11 -3.66
CA ARG A 120 4.54 4.75 -3.66
C ARG A 120 4.81 3.27 -3.44
N MET A 121 3.89 2.57 -2.77
CA MET A 121 4.13 1.20 -2.27
C MET A 121 3.31 0.14 -2.99
N CYS A 122 2.27 0.54 -3.72
CA CYS A 122 1.36 -0.38 -4.40
C CYS A 122 1.18 0.05 -5.86
N ASP A 123 0.85 -0.90 -6.73
CA ASP A 123 0.45 -0.58 -8.10
C ASP A 123 -0.91 0.14 -8.15
N TYR A 124 -1.81 -0.22 -7.23
CA TYR A 124 -3.13 0.37 -7.04
C TYR A 124 -3.42 0.57 -5.55
N GLY A 125 -4.05 1.69 -5.21
CA GLY A 125 -4.48 2.00 -3.85
C GLY A 125 -5.99 2.15 -3.74
N PHE A 126 -6.58 1.72 -2.64
CA PHE A 126 -7.98 1.95 -2.32
C PHE A 126 -8.09 2.55 -0.93
N ILE A 127 -8.79 3.68 -0.84
CA ILE A 127 -9.17 4.25 0.45
C ILE A 127 -10.66 4.02 0.62
N VAL A 128 -11.02 3.19 1.60
CA VAL A 128 -12.40 2.82 1.90
C VAL A 128 -12.95 3.79 2.93
N ILE A 129 -13.83 4.69 2.49
CA ILE A 129 -14.29 5.84 3.26
C ILE A 129 -15.79 5.74 3.48
N ARG A 130 -16.25 5.91 4.73
CA ARG A 130 -17.68 6.16 4.99
C ARG A 130 -18.03 7.59 4.65
N ASP A 131 -19.18 7.81 4.00
CA ASP A 131 -19.63 9.16 3.64
C ASP A 131 -20.11 9.94 4.87
N VAL A 132 -19.14 10.46 5.62
CA VAL A 132 -19.32 11.30 6.80
C VAL A 132 -18.74 12.67 6.46
N GLU A 133 -19.47 13.75 6.74
CA GLU A 133 -18.97 15.14 6.73
C GLU A 133 -18.08 15.52 5.53
N ASN A 134 -18.59 15.32 4.30
CA ASN A 134 -17.90 15.65 3.04
C ASN A 134 -16.51 14.96 2.86
N LEU A 135 -16.18 13.93 3.64
CA LEU A 135 -14.89 13.24 3.60
C LEU A 135 -14.60 12.67 2.21
N VAL A 136 -15.62 12.13 1.53
CA VAL A 136 -15.51 11.65 0.14
C VAL A 136 -15.10 12.79 -0.81
N LYS A 137 -15.78 13.95 -0.75
CA LYS A 137 -15.44 15.12 -1.60
C LYS A 137 -14.04 15.65 -1.31
N ARG A 138 -13.65 15.71 -0.04
CA ARG A 138 -12.31 16.15 0.39
C ARG A 138 -11.24 15.21 -0.14
N SER A 139 -11.46 13.90 -0.03
CA SER A 139 -10.54 12.86 -0.52
C SER A 139 -10.38 12.91 -2.03
N ILE A 140 -11.47 13.09 -2.78
CA ILE A 140 -11.42 13.22 -4.24
C ILE A 140 -10.61 14.47 -4.64
N LYS A 141 -10.82 15.60 -3.95
CA LYS A 141 -10.02 16.82 -4.18
C LYS A 141 -8.53 16.59 -3.89
N ALA A 142 -8.22 15.90 -2.78
CA ALA A 142 -6.86 15.57 -2.40
C ALA A 142 -6.17 14.67 -3.43
N SER A 143 -6.84 13.59 -3.88
CA SER A 143 -6.32 12.68 -4.91
C SER A 143 -6.09 13.37 -6.25
N LYS A 144 -6.98 14.28 -6.66
CA LYS A 144 -6.80 15.11 -7.86
C LYS A 144 -5.59 16.04 -7.73
N ALA A 145 -5.46 16.75 -6.60
CA ALA A 145 -4.35 17.64 -6.37
C ALA A 145 -3.01 16.89 -6.34
N PHE A 146 -2.96 15.74 -5.67
CA PHE A 146 -1.79 14.87 -5.65
C PHE A 146 -1.43 14.42 -7.07
N SER A 147 -2.43 13.97 -7.85
CA SER A 147 -2.19 13.48 -9.20
C SER A 147 -1.64 14.56 -10.15
N LEU A 148 -2.07 15.81 -9.97
CA LEU A 148 -1.54 16.95 -10.74
C LEU A 148 -0.07 17.24 -10.41
N LEU A 149 0.35 17.00 -9.18
CA LEU A 149 1.71 17.30 -8.70
C LEU A 149 2.71 16.16 -8.94
N HIS A 150 2.24 14.91 -8.88
CA HIS A 150 3.11 13.73 -8.82
C HIS A 150 2.84 12.69 -9.92
N GLY A 151 1.93 12.98 -10.86
CA GLY A 151 1.46 12.01 -11.85
C GLY A 151 0.34 11.13 -11.31
N ALA A 152 -0.19 10.21 -12.12
CA ALA A 152 -1.35 9.41 -11.76
C ALA A 152 -1.15 8.66 -10.43
N SER A 153 -1.99 8.94 -9.42
CA SER A 153 -1.90 8.30 -8.11
C SER A 153 -2.27 6.82 -8.14
N ARG A 154 -3.15 6.41 -9.06
CA ARG A 154 -3.81 5.08 -9.06
C ARG A 154 -4.46 4.74 -7.71
N VAL A 155 -4.82 5.77 -6.95
CA VAL A 155 -5.54 5.66 -5.68
C VAL A 155 -7.01 5.98 -5.90
N PHE A 156 -7.87 5.00 -5.63
CA PHE A 156 -9.31 5.08 -5.75
C PHE A 156 -9.93 5.29 -4.37
N ILE A 157 -11.00 6.08 -4.32
CA ILE A 157 -11.76 6.32 -3.11
C ILE A 157 -13.11 5.66 -3.32
N ILE A 158 -13.43 4.71 -2.46
CA ILE A 158 -14.67 3.93 -2.52
C ILE A 158 -15.35 3.96 -1.17
N ASN A 159 -16.65 3.73 -1.14
CA ASN A 159 -17.38 3.50 0.10
C ASN A 159 -17.54 1.98 0.35
N PRO A 160 -17.91 1.55 1.58
CA PRO A 160 -18.12 0.14 1.87
C PRO A 160 -19.21 -0.56 1.03
N GLY A 161 -20.20 0.18 0.53
CA GLY A 161 -21.23 -0.33 -0.38
C GLY A 161 -20.66 -0.64 -1.77
N ASP A 162 -19.76 0.19 -2.29
CA ASP A 162 -19.09 -0.07 -3.56
C ASP A 162 -18.29 -1.39 -3.51
N LEU A 163 -17.63 -1.67 -2.37
CA LEU A 163 -16.92 -2.92 -2.15
C LEU A 163 -17.87 -4.14 -2.19
N GLU A 164 -19.07 -4.00 -1.64
CA GLU A 164 -20.10 -5.04 -1.67
C GLU A 164 -20.55 -5.31 -3.11
N ASP A 165 -20.89 -4.25 -3.84
CA ASP A 165 -21.36 -4.35 -5.23
C ASP A 165 -20.28 -4.97 -6.14
N ILE A 166 -19.01 -4.59 -5.96
CA ILE A 166 -17.88 -5.17 -6.70
C ILE A 166 -17.74 -6.66 -6.35
N SER A 167 -17.82 -7.01 -5.07
CA SER A 167 -17.69 -8.40 -4.62
C SER A 167 -18.77 -9.29 -5.22
N GLN A 168 -20.03 -8.83 -5.20
CA GLN A 168 -21.16 -9.57 -5.77
C GLN A 168 -20.97 -9.80 -7.28
N ARG A 169 -20.65 -8.75 -8.04
CA ARG A 169 -20.47 -8.84 -9.50
C ARG A 169 -19.29 -9.70 -9.96
N LEU A 170 -18.31 -9.92 -9.09
CA LEU A 170 -17.17 -10.80 -9.38
C LEU A 170 -17.47 -12.28 -9.09
N MET A 171 -18.50 -12.55 -8.29
CA MET A 171 -18.90 -13.91 -7.90
C MET A 171 -20.07 -14.45 -8.73
N ASP A 172 -20.76 -13.59 -9.48
CA ASP A 172 -21.74 -13.94 -10.52
C ASP A 172 -21.07 -14.36 -11.84
#